data_AF-A0A7V9HMD9-F1
#
_entry.id   AF-A0A7V9HMD9-F1
#
_cell.length_a   1.000
_cell.length_b   1.000
_cell.length_c   1.000
_cell.angle_alpha   90.00
_cell.angle_beta   90.00
_cell.angle_gamma   90.00
#
_symmetry.space_group_name_H-M   'P 1'
#
loop_
_entity.id
_entity.type
_entity.pdbx_description
1 polymer ?
#
loop_
_entity_poly.entity_id
_entity_poly.type
_entity_poly.pdbx_seq_one_letter_code
_entity_poly.pdbx_strand_id
1 'polypeptide(L)'
;MQSIADLRDIFFGSDDVSDDDTAAAGNGGTATASANGGAVAVGDVNSGGNAGNAIGVGDTYGGVAVDGGAVANSTSLDISADGGTAIADASGGDYNIAFVS
;
A
#
# COMPACT_ATOMS: atom_id res chain seq x y z
N MET A 1 5.27 47.82 41.46
CA MET A 1 5.27 46.45 42.01
C MET A 1 4.01 45.82 41.45
N GLN A 2 4.13 44.83 40.56
CA GLN A 2 2.93 44.15 40.05
C GLN A 2 2.20 43.52 41.24
N SER A 3 0.88 43.70 41.31
CA SER A 3 0.11 43.05 42.37
C SER A 3 0.10 41.54 42.13
N ILE A 4 -0.11 40.76 43.19
CA ILE A 4 -0.24 39.31 43.04
C ILE A 4 -1.41 38.92 42.14
N ALA A 5 -2.42 39.79 42.00
CA ALA A 5 -3.53 39.61 41.08
C ALA A 5 -3.07 39.75 39.62
N ASP A 6 -2.25 40.76 39.31
CA ASP A 6 -1.71 40.99 37.97
C ASP A 6 -0.79 39.84 37.50
N LEU A 7 -0.05 39.23 38.43
CA LEU A 7 0.76 38.04 38.14
C LEU A 7 -0.11 36.80 37.90
N ARG A 8 -1.24 36.66 38.60
CA ARG A 8 -2.14 35.52 38.42
C ARG A 8 -2.84 35.56 37.07
N ASP A 9 -3.23 36.74 36.62
CA ASP A 9 -3.84 36.96 35.31
C ASP A 9 -2.88 36.58 34.16
N ILE A 10 -1.60 36.96 34.27
CA ILE A 10 -0.56 36.64 33.27
C ILE A 10 -0.27 35.13 33.15
N PHE A 11 -0.38 34.36 34.24
CA PHE A 11 0.00 32.94 34.26
C PHE A 11 -1.16 31.96 34.21
N PHE A 12 -2.36 32.37 34.58
CA PHE A 12 -3.52 31.48 34.74
C PHE A 12 -4.78 31.95 34.00
N GLY A 13 -4.69 33.07 33.27
CA GLY A 13 -5.80 33.66 32.54
C GLY A 13 -6.82 34.35 33.43
N SER A 14 -7.60 35.23 32.81
CA SER A 14 -8.76 35.86 33.44
C SER A 14 -9.90 34.85 33.58
N ASP A 15 -10.85 35.07 34.52
CA ASP A 15 -11.93 34.12 34.84
C ASP A 15 -12.89 33.79 33.66
N ASP A 16 -12.73 34.45 32.50
CA ASP A 16 -13.53 34.26 31.28
C ASP A 16 -12.81 33.37 30.24
N VAL A 17 -12.69 32.08 30.55
CA VAL A 17 -12.26 31.06 29.58
C VAL A 17 -13.48 30.63 28.75
N SER A 18 -13.43 30.80 27.44
CA SER A 18 -14.50 30.45 26.50
C SER A 18 -14.35 29.02 25.98
N ASP A 19 -15.45 28.40 25.51
CA ASP A 19 -15.43 27.05 24.92
C ASP A 19 -14.58 26.93 23.62
N ASP A 20 -14.08 28.06 23.07
CA ASP A 20 -13.17 28.10 21.91
C ASP A 20 -11.68 28.04 22.32
N ASP A 21 -11.37 28.14 23.62
CA ASP A 21 -10.00 28.21 24.08
C ASP A 21 -9.35 26.82 24.16
N THR A 22 -8.71 26.42 23.07
CA THR A 22 -7.96 25.16 22.99
C THR A 22 -6.46 25.39 23.15
N ALA A 23 -5.88 24.97 24.28
CA ALA A 23 -4.42 24.87 24.44
C ALA A 23 -3.95 23.42 24.20
N ALA A 24 -3.07 23.23 23.22
CA ALA A 24 -2.60 21.92 22.76
C ALA A 24 -1.07 21.83 22.78
N ALA A 25 -0.54 20.77 23.42
CA ALA A 25 0.89 20.52 23.55
C ALA A 25 1.16 19.03 23.31
N GLY A 26 2.05 18.70 22.38
CA GLY A 26 2.41 17.30 22.10
C GLY A 26 1.33 16.50 21.36
N ASN A 27 0.37 17.17 20.74
CA ASN A 27 -0.66 16.48 19.99
C ASN A 27 -0.08 15.95 18.68
N GLY A 28 0.08 14.63 18.63
CA GLY A 28 0.16 13.88 17.39
C GLY A 28 -1.08 14.13 16.54
N GLY A 29 -0.88 14.42 15.25
CA GLY A 29 -1.98 14.77 14.33
C GLY A 29 -2.88 13.58 13.96
N THR A 30 -3.67 13.74 12.90
CA THR A 30 -4.33 12.59 12.26
C THR A 30 -3.38 12.00 11.22
N ALA A 31 -3.04 10.72 11.36
CA ALA A 31 -2.21 10.03 10.39
C ALA A 31 -3.01 8.92 9.70
N THR A 32 -3.19 9.07 8.39
CA THR A 32 -3.90 8.09 7.55
C THR A 32 -2.93 7.50 6.53
N ALA A 33 -2.80 6.18 6.54
CA ALA A 33 -2.06 5.42 5.54
C ALA A 33 -3.02 4.56 4.74
N SER A 34 -2.79 4.43 3.44
CA SER A 34 -3.55 3.54 2.59
C SER A 34 -2.63 2.84 1.60
N ALA A 35 -2.70 1.51 1.61
CA ALA A 35 -2.02 0.61 0.69
C ALA A 35 -3.07 -0.02 -0.24
N ASN A 36 -3.87 0.82 -0.89
CA ASN A 36 -4.93 0.31 -1.76
C ASN A 36 -4.31 -0.26 -3.03
N GLY A 37 -4.51 -1.56 -3.24
CA GLY A 37 -4.18 -2.22 -4.49
C GLY A 37 -5.03 -1.76 -5.66
N GLY A 38 -4.67 -2.22 -6.85
CA GLY A 38 -5.40 -1.95 -8.09
C GLY A 38 -6.49 -2.99 -8.38
N ALA A 39 -7.34 -2.69 -9.35
CA ALA A 39 -8.13 -3.71 -10.03
C ALA A 39 -7.31 -4.24 -11.21
N VAL A 40 -7.27 -5.57 -11.40
CA VAL A 40 -6.72 -6.17 -12.61
C VAL A 40 -7.80 -6.91 -13.36
N ALA A 41 -7.99 -6.55 -14.62
CA ALA A 41 -8.82 -7.26 -15.58
C ALA A 41 -7.92 -7.98 -16.57
N VAL A 42 -8.07 -9.29 -16.66
CA VAL A 42 -7.41 -10.12 -17.67
C VAL A 42 -8.46 -10.53 -18.69
N GLY A 43 -8.21 -10.21 -19.96
CA GLY A 43 -9.03 -10.65 -21.08
C GLY A 43 -8.75 -12.11 -21.45
N ASP A 44 -9.05 -12.49 -22.68
CA ASP A 44 -8.79 -13.85 -23.14
C ASP A 44 -7.28 -14.16 -23.12
N VAL A 45 -6.93 -15.24 -22.42
CA VAL A 45 -5.58 -15.80 -22.40
C VAL A 45 -5.57 -17.01 -23.33
N ASN A 46 -5.14 -16.79 -24.57
CA ASN A 46 -5.01 -17.87 -25.54
C ASN A 46 -3.54 -18.26 -25.71
N SER A 47 -3.24 -19.51 -25.36
CA SER A 47 -1.93 -20.10 -25.56
C SER A 47 -1.59 -20.37 -27.05
N GLY A 48 -2.57 -20.19 -27.95
CA GLY A 48 -2.45 -20.37 -29.39
C GLY A 48 -3.02 -21.70 -29.90
N GLY A 49 -3.02 -21.86 -31.22
CA GLY A 49 -3.41 -23.07 -31.95
C GLY A 49 -2.25 -24.05 -32.08
N ASN A 50 -1.68 -24.47 -30.94
CA ASN A 50 -0.49 -25.31 -30.94
C ASN A 50 -0.86 -26.73 -31.39
N ALA A 51 -0.50 -27.04 -32.62
CA ALA A 51 -0.42 -28.39 -33.13
C ALA A 51 1.00 -28.89 -32.92
N GLY A 52 1.14 -30.10 -32.35
CA GLY A 52 2.44 -30.75 -32.22
C GLY A 52 3.00 -31.22 -33.57
N ASN A 53 3.95 -32.15 -33.52
CA ASN A 53 4.60 -32.63 -34.73
C ASN A 53 3.68 -33.55 -35.54
N ALA A 54 3.48 -33.23 -36.82
CA ALA A 54 2.85 -34.13 -37.78
C ALA A 54 3.95 -34.95 -38.46
N ILE A 55 3.88 -36.29 -38.36
CA ILE A 55 4.88 -37.17 -38.96
C ILE A 55 4.20 -38.15 -39.90
N GLY A 56 4.47 -38.00 -41.19
CA GLY A 56 4.08 -38.96 -42.21
C GLY A 56 5.22 -39.93 -42.47
N VAL A 57 4.92 -41.23 -42.46
CA VAL A 57 5.85 -42.30 -42.83
C VAL A 57 5.25 -43.05 -44.01
N GLY A 58 6.02 -43.18 -45.10
CA GLY A 58 5.62 -43.90 -46.31
C GLY A 58 6.01 -45.38 -46.28
N ASP A 59 6.19 -45.99 -47.44
CA ASP A 59 6.65 -47.37 -47.56
C ASP A 59 8.09 -47.51 -47.03
N THR A 60 8.29 -48.35 -46.01
CA THR A 60 9.59 -48.57 -45.35
C THR A 60 10.11 -49.98 -45.55
N TYR A 61 11.44 -50.15 -45.62
CA TYR A 61 12.12 -51.45 -45.61
C TYR A 61 13.28 -51.45 -44.60
N GLY A 62 13.34 -52.45 -43.72
CA GLY A 62 14.30 -52.51 -42.60
C GLY A 62 13.75 -51.96 -41.28
N GLY A 63 14.61 -51.79 -40.28
CA GLY A 63 14.22 -51.20 -38.99
C GLY A 63 14.09 -49.68 -39.09
N VAL A 64 12.89 -49.16 -38.85
CA VAL A 64 12.63 -47.71 -38.86
C VAL A 64 12.25 -47.25 -37.46
N ALA A 65 12.99 -46.25 -36.96
CA ALA A 65 12.68 -45.57 -35.71
C ALA A 65 12.31 -44.12 -36.04
N VAL A 66 11.16 -43.68 -35.53
CA VAL A 66 10.65 -42.33 -35.69
C VAL A 66 10.38 -41.76 -34.31
N ASP A 67 11.09 -40.69 -33.97
CA ASP A 67 10.87 -39.93 -32.75
C ASP A 67 10.23 -38.59 -33.10
N GLY A 68 9.05 -38.36 -32.54
CA GLY A 68 8.34 -37.09 -32.69
C GLY A 68 8.80 -36.01 -31.76
N GLY A 69 9.79 -36.27 -30.90
CA GLY A 69 10.29 -35.30 -29.94
C GLY A 69 9.24 -34.85 -28.92
N ALA A 70 9.66 -33.97 -28.00
CA ALA A 70 8.77 -33.35 -27.04
C ALA A 70 8.17 -32.06 -27.60
N VAL A 71 6.86 -31.90 -27.51
CA VAL A 71 6.17 -30.63 -27.80
C VAL A 71 5.64 -30.08 -26.49
N ALA A 72 6.11 -28.88 -26.13
CA ALA A 72 5.64 -28.16 -24.96
C ALA A 72 5.13 -26.80 -25.38
N ASN A 73 4.00 -26.41 -24.77
CA ASN A 73 3.44 -25.09 -24.93
C ASN A 73 3.11 -24.55 -23.54
N SER A 74 3.59 -23.33 -23.25
CA SER A 74 3.49 -22.72 -21.94
C SER A 74 3.03 -21.27 -22.07
N THR A 75 2.04 -20.91 -21.25
CA THR A 75 1.61 -19.52 -21.08
C THR A 75 1.61 -19.22 -19.59
N SER A 76 2.55 -18.37 -19.17
CA SER A 76 2.66 -17.91 -17.78
C SER A 76 2.16 -16.49 -17.68
N LEU A 77 1.40 -16.22 -16.62
CA LEU A 77 0.85 -14.90 -16.30
C LEU A 77 1.14 -14.61 -14.84
N ASP A 78 2.04 -13.65 -14.61
CA ASP A 78 2.30 -13.10 -13.31
C ASP A 78 1.59 -11.75 -13.19
N ILE A 79 0.43 -11.77 -12.53
CA ILE A 79 -0.42 -10.61 -12.34
C ILE A 79 -0.36 -10.18 -10.88
N SER A 80 0.14 -8.97 -10.60
CA SER A 80 0.10 -8.36 -9.28
C SER A 80 -0.72 -7.07 -9.32
N ALA A 81 -1.53 -6.88 -8.27
CA ALA A 81 -2.31 -5.68 -8.03
C ALA A 81 -1.94 -5.04 -6.68
N ASP A 82 -0.74 -5.32 -6.17
CA ASP A 82 -0.39 -5.05 -4.78
C ASP A 82 -0.40 -3.56 -4.47
N GLY A 83 -1.10 -3.21 -3.40
CA GLY A 83 -1.15 -1.83 -2.89
C GLY A 83 0.08 -1.42 -2.07
N GLY A 84 1.05 -2.32 -1.92
CA GLY A 84 2.29 -2.09 -1.19
C GLY A 84 2.11 -2.02 0.33
N THR A 85 3.00 -1.29 0.99
CA THR A 85 3.00 -1.08 2.44
C THR A 85 2.70 0.38 2.71
N ALA A 86 1.68 0.65 3.53
CA ALA A 86 1.37 2.01 3.96
C ALA A 86 1.68 2.17 5.45
N ILE A 87 2.43 3.22 5.77
CA ILE A 87 2.84 3.58 7.12
C ILE A 87 2.37 5.02 7.33
N ALA A 88 1.65 5.25 8.42
CA ALA A 88 1.29 6.59 8.86
C ALA A 88 1.70 6.74 10.32
N ASP A 89 2.28 7.89 10.64
CA ASP A 89 2.78 8.22 11.96
C ASP A 89 2.20 9.59 12.38
N ALA A 90 1.56 9.61 13.53
CA ALA A 90 1.05 10.79 14.21
C ALA A 90 1.72 10.89 15.58
N SER A 91 3.03 10.69 15.65
CA SER A 91 3.76 10.88 16.88
C SER A 91 3.70 12.34 17.33
N GLY A 92 3.31 12.54 18.57
CA GLY A 92 3.45 13.81 19.28
C GLY A 92 4.90 14.04 19.72
N GLY A 93 5.20 15.26 20.17
CA GLY A 93 6.51 15.58 20.74
C GLY A 93 6.57 15.39 22.26
N ASP A 94 7.78 15.39 22.81
CA ASP A 94 8.05 15.49 24.25
C ASP A 94 8.31 16.96 24.67
N TYR A 95 8.32 17.23 25.98
CA TYR A 95 8.59 18.56 26.57
C TYR A 95 7.66 19.70 26.13
N ASN A 96 6.39 19.38 25.84
CA ASN A 96 5.43 20.39 25.45
C ASN A 96 4.72 21.01 26.65
N ILE A 97 4.54 22.32 26.60
CA ILE A 97 3.78 23.11 27.58
C ILE A 97 2.73 23.88 26.79
N ALA A 98 1.46 23.76 27.17
CA ALA A 98 0.36 24.54 26.62
C ALA A 98 -0.48 25.12 27.76
N PHE A 99 -0.86 26.38 27.64
CA PHE A 99 -1.74 27.10 28.56
C PHE A 99 -2.69 27.97 27.74
N VAL A 100 -3.94 28.04 28.21
CA VAL A 100 -4.90 29.08 27.83
C VAL A 100 -4.71 30.22 28.82
N SER A 101 -4.70 31.47 28.35
CA SER A 101 -4.61 32.67 29.18
C SER A 101 -5.54 33.76 28.68
#